data_AF-A0A1T4XVN8-F1
#
_entry.id   AF-A0A1T4XVN8-F1
#
_cell.length_a   1.000
_cell.length_b   1.000
_cell.length_c   1.000
_cell.angle_alpha   90.00
_cell.angle_beta   90.00
_cell.angle_gamma   90.00
#
_symmetry.space_group_name_H-M   'P 1'
#
loop_
_entity.id
_entity.type
_entity.pdbx_description
1 polymer ?
#
loop_
_entity_poly.entity_id
_entity_poly.type
_entity_poly.pdbx_seq_one_letter_code
_entity_poly.pdbx_strand_id
1 'polypeptide(L)' 'MELTTKQKAAFGIGAVGKDMVYALSASYVMYYYQDVLGLPATFVGLILMIARVFDAFNDPFMGVLVAKTRTRWGRFRP' A
#
# COMPACT_ATOMS: atom_id res chain seq x y z
N MET A 1 15.43 1.51 21.93
CA MET A 1 14.43 2.60 21.89
C MET A 1 13.07 1.98 22.15
N GLU A 2 12.61 2.01 23.40
CA GLU A 2 11.29 1.50 23.73
C GLU A 2 10.24 2.54 23.30
N LEU A 3 9.36 2.15 22.37
CA LEU A 3 8.30 3.00 21.87
C LEU A 3 7.23 3.17 22.96
N THR A 4 7.01 4.41 23.42
CA THR A 4 5.97 4.77 24.38
C THR A 4 4.60 4.31 23.88
N THR A 5 3.73 3.83 24.77
CA THR A 5 2.38 3.30 24.44
C THR A 5 1.55 4.27 23.59
N LYS A 6 1.71 5.59 23.78
CA LYS A 6 1.10 6.63 22.94
C LYS A 6 1.59 6.63 21.49
N GLN A 7 2.87 6.37 21.24
CA GLN A 7 3.41 6.25 19.88
C GLN A 7 2.95 4.97 19.19
N LYS A 8 2.84 3.86 19.93
CA LYS A 8 2.25 2.61 19.41
C LYS A 8 0.78 2.80 19.05
N ALA A 9 0.00 3.47 19.90
CA ALA A 9 -1.40 3.77 19.64
C ALA A 9 -1.59 4.73 18.46
N ALA A 10 -0.81 5.81 18.37
CA ALA A 10 -0.86 6.76 17.26
C ALA A 10 -0.45 6.10 15.93
N PHE A 11 0.56 5.24 15.94
CA PHE A 11 0.94 4.44 14.77
C PHE A 11 -0.16 3.45 14.38
N GLY A 12 -0.80 2.80 15.36
CA GLY A 12 -1.94 1.91 15.13
C GLY A 12 -3.12 2.61 14.47
N ILE A 13 -3.50 3.80 14.95
CA ILE A 13 -4.59 4.59 14.35
C ILE A 13 -4.22 5.03 12.93
N GLY A 14 -2.98 5.45 12.70
CA GLY A 14 -2.49 5.80 11.35
C GLY A 14 -2.48 4.60 10.39
N ALA A 15 -2.08 3.42 10.87
CA ALA A 15 -2.08 2.19 10.09
C ALA A 15 -3.51 1.76 9.71
N VAL A 16 -4.44 1.80 10.67
CA VAL A 16 -5.86 1.50 10.42
C VAL A 16 -6.45 2.47 9.40
N GLY A 17 -6.18 3.77 9.53
CA GLY A 17 -6.64 4.76 8.55
C GLY A 17 -6.10 4.51 7.14
N LYS A 18 -4.80 4.20 7.01
CA LYS A 18 -4.18 3.87 5.72
C LYS A 18 -4.84 2.64 5.09
N ASP A 19 -5.03 1.58 5.87
CA ASP A 19 -5.58 0.32 5.37
C ASP A 19 -7.07 0.43 5.05
N MET A 20 -7.82 1.25 5.77
CA MET A 20 -9.22 1.55 5.44
C MET A 20 -9.35 2.29 4.11
N VAL A 21 -8.53 3.33 3.87
CA VAL A 21 -8.51 4.05 2.59
C VAL A 21 -8.12 3.10 1.46
N TYR A 22 -7.10 2.27 1.68
CA TYR A 22 -6.66 1.29 0.69
C TYR A 22 -7.75 0.27 0.34
N ALA A 23 -8.42 -0.29 1.35
CA ALA A 23 -9.51 -1.24 1.15
C ALA A 23 -10.69 -0.61 0.40
N LEU A 24 -11.03 0.64 0.73
CA LEU A 24 -12.11 1.37 0.08
C LEU A 24 -11.77 1.66 -1.38
N SER A 25 -10.55 2.14 -1.67
CA SER A 25 -10.07 2.33 -3.05
C SER A 25 -10.03 1.02 -3.84
N ALA A 26 -9.52 -0.07 -3.26
CA ALA A 26 -9.45 -1.38 -3.92
C ALA A 26 -10.85 -1.91 -4.30
N SER A 27 -11.82 -1.77 -3.38
CA SER A 27 -13.21 -2.18 -3.64
C SER A 27 -13.87 -1.33 -4.72
N TYR A 28 -13.64 0.00 -4.71
CA TYR A 28 -14.20 0.91 -5.69
C TYR A 28 -13.65 0.67 -7.10
N VAL A 29 -12.35 0.43 -7.23
CA VAL A 29 -11.71 0.13 -8.52
C VAL A 29 -12.30 -1.13 -9.16
N MET A 30 -12.55 -2.17 -8.35
CA MET A 30 -13.15 -3.40 -8.83
C MET A 30 -14.60 -3.20 -9.28
N TYR A 31 -15.40 -2.46 -8.49
CA TYR A 31 -16.76 -2.06 -8.85
C TYR A 31 -16.79 -1.23 -10.14
N TYR A 32 -15.91 -0.23 -10.27
CA TYR A 32 -15.85 0.62 -11.45
C TYR A 32 -15.53 -0.16 -12.73
N TYR A 33 -14.57 -1.09 -12.68
CA TYR A 33 -14.21 -1.88 -13.86
C TYR A 33 -15.27 -2.89 -14.27
N GLN A 34 -15.98 -3.49 -13.31
CA GLN A 34 -17.01 -4.50 -13.60
C GLN A 34 -18.38 -3.87 -13.92
N ASP A 35 -18.87 -2.95 -13.07
CA ASP A 35 -20.25 -2.48 -13.13
C ASP A 35 -20.43 -1.19 -13.95
N VAL A 36 -19.39 -0.33 -14.05
CA VAL A 36 -19.49 0.92 -14.83
C VAL A 36 -18.98 0.73 -16.27
N LEU A 37 -17.88 0.01 -16.43
CA LEU A 37 -17.27 -0.25 -17.74
C LEU A 37 -17.77 -1.54 -18.40
N GLY A 38 -18.46 -2.43 -17.67
CA GLY A 38 -18.97 -3.69 -18.19
C GLY A 38 -17.89 -4.66 -18.65
N LEU A 39 -16.66 -4.52 -18.14
CA LEU A 39 -15.55 -5.36 -18.55
C LEU A 39 -15.68 -6.77 -17.95
N PRO A 40 -15.37 -7.83 -18.72
CA PRO A 40 -15.41 -9.18 -18.21
C PRO A 40 -14.40 -9.35 -17.07
N ALA A 41 -14.79 -10.11 -16.04
CA ALA A 41 -13.97 -10.34 -14.85
C ALA A 41 -12.56 -10.89 -15.16
N THR A 42 -12.41 -11.60 -16.28
CA THR A 42 -11.12 -12.09 -16.79
C THR A 42 -10.15 -10.95 -17.14
N PHE A 43 -10.63 -9.86 -17.73
CA PHE A 43 -9.80 -8.71 -18.09
C PHE A 43 -9.36 -7.92 -16.85
N VAL A 44 -10.28 -7.73 -15.89
CA VAL A 44 -9.96 -7.10 -14.60
C VAL A 44 -8.95 -7.94 -13.82
N GLY A 45 -9.11 -9.27 -13.82
CA GLY A 45 -8.15 -10.20 -13.23
C GLY A 45 -6.76 -10.11 -13.86
N LEU A 46 -6.68 -9.96 -15.19
CA LEU A 46 -5.41 -9.78 -15.90
C LEU A 46 -4.71 -8.47 -15.52
N ILE A 47 -5.44 -7.36 -15.46
CA ILE A 47 -4.89 -6.06 -15.05
C ILE A 47 -4.40 -6.11 -13.60
N LEU A 48 -5.19 -6.68 -12.70
CA LEU A 48 -4.77 -6.85 -11.30
C LEU A 48 -3.53 -7.75 -11.20
N MET A 49 -3.44 -8.81 -12.00
CA MET A 49 -2.27 -9.68 -12.02
C MET A 49 -1.01 -8.91 -12.49
N ILE A 50 -1.12 -8.10 -13.54
CA ILE A 50 0.00 -7.26 -14.02
C ILE A 50 0.40 -6.24 -12.94
N ALA A 51 -0.57 -5.60 -12.30
CA ALA A 51 -0.31 -4.67 -11.20
C ALA A 51 0.42 -5.35 -10.02
N ARG A 52 0.02 -6.57 -9.65
CA ARG A 52 0.71 -7.34 -8.60
C ARG A 52 2.14 -7.71 -8.96
N VAL A 53 2.40 -8.06 -10.22
CA VAL A 53 3.76 -8.33 -10.69
C VAL A 53 4.60 -7.06 -10.62
N PHE A 54 4.06 -5.91 -11.04
CA PHE A 54 4.73 -4.63 -10.93
C PHE A 54 5.03 -4.24 -9.47
N ASP A 55 4.06 -4.37 -8.58
CA ASP A 55 4.23 -4.10 -7.15
C ASP A 55 5.29 -5.04 -6.54
N ALA A 56 5.32 -6.32 -6.95
CA ALA A 56 6.32 -7.28 -6.48
C ALA A 56 7.76 -6.89 -6.83
N PHE A 57 7.98 -6.09 -7.88
CA PHE A 57 9.29 -5.52 -8.20
C PHE A 57 9.53 -4.18 -7.50
N ASN A 58 8.50 -3.36 -7.37
CA ASN A 58 8.60 -2.03 -6.77
C ASN A 58 8.82 -2.09 -5.24
N ASP A 59 8.20 -3.05 -4.56
CA ASP A 59 8.32 -3.24 -3.11
C ASP A 59 9.77 -3.53 -2.66
N PRO A 60 10.53 -4.45 -3.29
CA PRO A 60 11.95 -4.62 -3.02
C PRO A 60 12.79 -3.38 -3.35
N PHE A 61 12.46 -2.66 -4.42
CA PHE A 61 13.19 -1.45 -4.80
C PHE A 61 13.05 -0.37 -3.73
N MET A 62 11.82 -0.12 -3.27
CA MET A 62 11.55 0.78 -2.15
C MET A 62 12.17 0.28 -0.84
N GLY A 63 12.18 -1.04 -0.59
CA GLY A 63 12.87 -1.64 0.55
C GLY A 63 14.38 -1.40 0.55
N VAL A 64 15.04 -1.54 -0.61
CA VAL A 64 16.48 -1.27 -0.77
C VAL A 64 16.78 0.22 -0.66
N LEU A 65 15.91 1.07 -1.21
CA LEU A 65 16.04 2.53 -1.09
C LEU A 65 15.96 2.95 0.39
N VAL A 66 14.95 2.50 1.13
CA VAL A 66 14.82 2.76 2.58
C VAL A 66 16.00 2.16 3.37
N ALA A 67 16.49 0.98 2.98
CA ALA A 67 17.65 0.37 3.62
C ALA A 67 18.94 1.17 3.42
N LYS A 68 19.16 1.77 2.23
CA LYS A 68 20.34 2.56 1.89
C LYS A 68 20.24 4.03 2.30
N THR A 69 19.03 4.56 2.53
CA THR A 69 18.84 5.94 2.98
C THR A 69 19.19 6.08 4.46
N ARG A 70 20.40 6.57 4.75
CA ARG A 70 20.83 6.99 6.10
C ARG A 70 20.68 8.50 6.24
N THR A 71 19.48 8.97 6.60
CA THR A 71 19.25 10.37 6.99
C THR A 71 19.56 10.59 8.47
N ARG A 72 19.96 11.82 8.82
CA ARG A 72 20.45 12.22 10.15
C ARG A 72 19.39 12.12 11.27
N TRP A 73 18.10 11.98 10.92
CA TRP A 73 16.95 11.89 11.84
C TRP A 73 16.31 10.49 11.95
N GLY A 74 16.86 9.48 11.26
CA GLY A 74 16.47 8.08 11.38
C GLY A 74 15.89 7.45 10.11
N ARG A 75 16.02 6.13 9.99
CA ARG A 75 15.76 5.30 8.79
C ARG A 75 14.29 5.23 8.31
N PHE A 76 13.38 5.98 8.93
CA PHE A 76 11.93 5.91 8.68
C PHE A 76 11.19 7.23 8.91
N ARG A 77 11.92 8.34 9.10
CA ARG A 77 11.34 9.67 9.25
C ARG A 77 12.15 10.63 8.39
N PRO A 78 11.51 11.43 7.52
CA PRO A 78 12.12 12.62 6.94
C PRO A 78 12.75 13.48 8.02
#